data_AF-A0A947F6L6-F1
#
_entry.id   AF-A0A947F6L6-F1
#
_cell.length_a   1.000
_cell.length_b   1.000
_cell.length_c   1.000
_cell.angle_alpha   90.00
_cell.angle_beta   90.00
_cell.angle_gamma   90.00
#
_symmetry.space_group_name_H-M   'P 1'
#
loop_
_entity.id
_entity.type
_entity.pdbx_description
1 polymer ?
#
loop_
_entity_poly.entity_id
_entity_poly.type
_entity_poly.pdbx_seq_one_letter_code
_entity_poly.pdbx_strand_id
1 'polypeptide(L)'
;MKRILGALILTIFIVPTYLNAAETAEESPFKTSEEKLSYGMGLDLGKYLKGLGGTINLEVLKEGLDDGFTDAEPKLSQEELTAVQEQCAAEMKADQEAKL
;
A
#
# COMPACT_ATOMS: atom_id res chain seq x y z
N MET A 1 63.48 -24.19 -7.69
CA MET A 1 63.82 -24.68 -6.34
C MET A 1 64.32 -23.53 -5.48
N LYS A 2 63.93 -23.54 -4.20
CA LYS A 2 64.31 -22.67 -3.05
C LYS A 2 63.32 -21.54 -2.71
N ARG A 3 62.58 -21.84 -1.65
CA ARG A 3 61.54 -21.10 -0.91
C ARG A 3 62.19 -20.08 0.04
N ILE A 4 61.66 -18.86 0.14
CA ILE A 4 61.69 -18.02 1.36
C ILE A 4 60.48 -17.05 1.19
N LEU A 5 59.31 -17.35 1.76
CA LEU A 5 58.89 -17.07 3.14
C LEU A 5 58.63 -15.56 3.41
N GLY A 6 57.34 -15.22 3.44
CA GLY A 6 56.72 -14.39 4.47
C GLY A 6 57.01 -12.88 4.48
N ALA A 7 56.03 -12.09 4.04
CA ALA A 7 55.68 -10.85 4.72
C ALA A 7 54.18 -10.56 4.51
N LEU A 8 53.45 -10.79 5.59
CA LEU A 8 52.02 -10.65 5.78
C LEU A 8 51.74 -9.14 5.95
N ILE A 9 51.22 -8.46 4.94
CA ILE A 9 50.74 -7.08 5.06
C ILE A 9 49.24 -7.15 5.31
N LEU A 10 48.90 -7.20 6.60
CA LEU A 10 47.54 -7.11 7.13
C LEU A 10 47.41 -5.74 7.81
N THR A 11 46.78 -4.79 7.13
CA THR A 11 46.17 -3.56 7.68
C THR A 11 45.21 -3.01 6.61
N ILE A 12 43.92 -3.36 6.68
CA ILE A 12 42.81 -2.55 7.25
C ILE A 12 42.52 -1.31 6.39
N PHE A 13 41.28 -1.16 5.90
CA PHE A 13 40.52 0.09 5.97
C PHE A 13 39.01 -0.14 5.68
N ILE A 14 38.21 0.06 6.74
CA ILE A 14 36.85 0.64 6.77
C ILE A 14 35.64 -0.21 6.31
N VAL A 15 35.07 -0.87 7.32
CA VAL A 15 33.64 -1.03 7.65
C VAL A 15 32.67 -0.21 6.79
N PRO A 16 31.78 -0.82 5.97
CA PRO A 16 30.52 -0.15 5.67
C PRO A 16 29.71 -0.21 6.96
N THR A 17 29.70 0.91 7.70
CA THR A 17 28.67 1.13 8.70
C THR A 17 27.37 1.14 7.92
N TYR A 18 26.66 0.02 7.93
CA TYR A 18 25.25 0.00 7.59
C TYR A 18 24.62 0.96 8.59
N LEU A 19 24.42 2.18 8.11
CA LEU A 19 23.58 3.19 8.69
C LEU A 19 22.19 2.56 8.73
N ASN A 20 21.94 1.76 9.77
CA ASN A 20 20.58 1.50 10.22
C ASN A 20 20.11 2.84 10.75
N ALA A 21 19.61 3.66 9.84
CA ALA A 21 18.52 4.57 10.12
C ALA A 21 17.32 3.70 10.52
N ALA A 22 17.42 3.04 11.68
CA ALA A 22 16.26 2.72 12.47
C ALA A 22 15.81 4.07 13.03
N GLU A 23 15.23 4.87 12.14
CA GLU A 23 14.31 5.93 12.50
C GLU A 23 13.40 5.31 13.55
N THR A 24 13.42 5.88 14.74
CA THR A 24 12.72 5.36 15.92
C THR A 24 11.23 5.51 15.67
N ALA A 25 10.68 4.64 14.82
CA ALA A 25 9.26 4.43 14.71
C ALA A 25 8.82 3.95 16.08
N GLU A 26 7.88 4.68 16.69
CA GLU A 26 7.20 4.21 17.88
C GLU A 26 6.77 2.76 17.68
N GLU A 27 6.92 1.93 18.71
CA GLU A 27 6.50 0.52 18.62
C GLU A 27 5.07 0.46 18.09
N SER A 28 4.93 -0.17 16.92
CA SER A 28 3.65 -0.29 16.25
C SER A 28 2.62 -0.93 17.19
N PRO A 29 1.40 -0.37 17.30
CA PRO A 29 0.34 -0.95 18.13
C PRO A 29 -0.11 -2.34 17.65
N PHE A 30 0.19 -2.68 16.39
CA PHE A 30 -0.07 -3.99 15.79
C PHE A 30 0.95 -5.03 16.26
N LYS A 31 0.43 -6.13 16.78
CA LYS A 31 1.13 -7.24 17.42
C LYS A 31 1.52 -8.33 16.42
N THR A 32 0.73 -8.53 15.37
CA THR A 32 0.98 -9.58 14.37
C THR A 32 1.40 -9.02 13.02
N SER A 33 2.08 -9.85 12.21
CA SER A 33 2.41 -9.50 10.82
C SER A 33 1.16 -9.28 9.98
N GLU A 34 0.10 -10.03 10.27
CA GLU A 34 -1.20 -9.90 9.60
C GLU A 34 -1.84 -8.54 9.89
N GLU A 35 -1.87 -8.09 11.15
CA GLU A 35 -2.38 -6.77 11.51
C GLU A 35 -1.62 -5.63 10.82
N LYS A 36 -0.29 -5.74 10.76
CA LYS A 36 0.57 -4.76 10.07
C LYS A 36 0.32 -4.74 8.56
N LEU A 37 0.18 -5.91 7.95
CA LEU A 37 -0.13 -6.04 6.52
C LEU A 37 -1.49 -5.43 6.21
N SER A 38 -2.53 -5.78 6.97
CA SER A 38 -3.89 -5.25 6.81
C SER A 38 -3.93 -3.73 6.98
N TYR A 39 -3.26 -3.19 7.99
CA TYR A 39 -3.16 -1.74 8.17
C TYR A 39 -2.43 -1.05 7.00
N GLY A 40 -1.31 -1.63 6.54
CA GLY A 40 -0.57 -1.11 5.39
C GLY A 40 -1.42 -1.04 4.13
N MET A 41 -2.16 -2.12 3.81
CA MET A 41 -3.08 -2.16 2.67
C MET A 41 -4.17 -1.09 2.80
N GLY A 42 -4.80 -0.97 3.98
CA GLY A 42 -5.83 0.05 4.23
C GLY A 42 -5.30 1.48 4.14
N LEU A 43 -4.09 1.72 4.62
CA LEU A 43 -3.43 3.03 4.55
C LEU A 43 -3.18 3.45 3.10
N ASP A 44 -2.66 2.54 2.27
CA ASP A 44 -2.36 2.82 0.88
C ASP A 44 -3.65 3.03 0.06
N LEU A 45 -4.69 2.21 0.30
CA LEU A 45 -6.01 2.43 -0.29
C LEU A 45 -6.57 3.80 0.10
N GLY A 46 -6.51 4.18 1.38
CA GLY A 46 -7.00 5.49 1.86
C GLY A 46 -6.27 6.67 1.19
N LYS A 47 -4.95 6.58 1.01
CA LYS A 47 -4.17 7.61 0.28
C LYS A 47 -4.60 7.72 -1.18
N TYR A 48 -4.80 6.58 -1.85
CA TYR A 48 -5.29 6.55 -3.23
C TYR A 48 -6.66 7.22 -3.36
N LEU A 49 -7.62 6.84 -2.51
CA LEU A 49 -8.98 7.39 -2.51
C LEU A 49 -9.01 8.89 -2.22
N LYS A 50 -8.17 9.37 -1.30
CA LYS A 50 -8.00 10.81 -1.05
C LYS A 50 -7.57 11.57 -2.32
N GLY A 51 -6.75 10.94 -3.15
CA GLY A 51 -6.29 11.50 -4.43
C GLY A 51 -7.39 11.62 -5.49
N LEU A 52 -8.46 10.84 -5.41
CA LEU A 52 -9.61 10.90 -6.33
C LEU A 52 -10.54 12.11 -6.08
N GLY A 53 -10.30 12.86 -4.99
CA GLY A 53 -10.92 14.16 -4.76
C GLY A 53 -12.37 14.09 -4.29
N GLY A 54 -12.58 13.91 -2.98
CA GLY A 54 -13.81 14.27 -2.23
C GLY A 54 -15.15 13.66 -2.65
N THR A 55 -15.24 12.96 -3.77
CA THR A 55 -16.47 12.38 -4.33
C THR A 55 -16.87 11.06 -3.67
N ILE A 56 -15.94 10.43 -2.96
CA ILE A 56 -16.16 9.14 -2.31
C ILE A 56 -16.61 9.35 -0.87
N ASN A 57 -17.77 8.80 -0.52
CA ASN A 57 -18.18 8.66 0.86
C ASN A 57 -17.42 7.49 1.51
N LEU A 58 -16.41 7.80 2.32
CA LEU A 58 -15.55 6.79 2.96
C LEU A 58 -16.32 5.88 3.93
N GLU A 59 -17.36 6.37 4.58
CA GLU A 59 -18.14 5.57 5.54
C GLU A 59 -18.93 4.48 4.80
N VAL A 60 -19.61 4.85 3.71
CA VAL A 60 -20.33 3.89 2.85
C VAL A 60 -19.38 2.94 2.14
N LEU A 61 -18.18 3.41 1.74
CA LEU A 61 -17.17 2.52 1.16
C LEU A 61 -16.71 1.44 2.15
N LYS A 62 -16.50 1.82 3.42
CA LYS A 62 -16.12 0.88 4.48
C LYS A 62 -17.23 -0.13 4.74
N GLU A 63 -18.49 0.30 4.74
CA GLU A 63 -19.64 -0.59 4.84
C GLU A 63 -19.67 -1.62 3.69
N GLY A 64 -19.44 -1.19 2.44
CA GLY A 64 -19.34 -2.11 1.31
C GLY A 64 -18.14 -3.07 1.38
N LEU A 65 -17.00 -2.61 1.93
CA LEU A 65 -15.83 -3.45 2.17
C LEU A 65 -16.12 -4.53 3.23
N ASP A 66 -16.75 -4.15 4.33
CA ASP A 66 -17.12 -5.06 5.42
C ASP A 66 -18.17 -6.08 4.95
N ASP A 67 -19.20 -5.62 4.22
CA ASP A 67 -20.24 -6.49 3.65
C ASP A 67 -19.62 -7.51 2.68
N GLY A 68 -18.75 -7.08 1.77
CA GLY A 68 -18.05 -7.97 0.83
C GLY A 68 -17.04 -8.91 1.48
N PHE A 69 -16.39 -8.49 2.58
CA PHE A 69 -15.45 -9.33 3.32
C PHE A 69 -16.15 -10.40 4.18
N THR A 70 -17.39 -10.14 4.60
CA THR A 70 -18.18 -11.04 5.45
C THR A 70 -19.23 -11.84 4.68
N ASP A 71 -19.23 -11.75 3.35
CA ASP A 71 -20.23 -12.35 2.45
C ASP A 71 -21.69 -11.95 2.81
N ALA A 72 -21.87 -10.71 3.28
CA ALA A 72 -23.18 -10.17 3.59
C ALA A 72 -24.02 -9.93 2.31
N GLU A 73 -25.35 -9.89 2.48
CA GLU A 73 -26.25 -9.58 1.38
C GLU A 73 -26.01 -8.13 0.88
N PRO A 74 -25.76 -7.93 -0.42
CA PRO A 74 -25.51 -6.59 -0.95
C PRO A 74 -26.69 -5.64 -0.71
N LYS A 75 -26.38 -4.43 -0.26
CA LYS A 75 -27.37 -3.35 -0.06
C LYS A 75 -27.79 -2.65 -1.35
N LEU A 76 -27.19 -3.03 -2.47
CA LEU A 76 -27.56 -2.61 -3.82
C LEU A 76 -27.99 -3.84 -4.62
N SER A 77 -29.07 -3.69 -5.38
CA SER A 77 -29.44 -4.69 -6.37
C SER A 77 -28.40 -4.76 -7.49
N GLN A 78 -28.37 -5.88 -8.21
CA GLN A 78 -27.49 -6.04 -9.36
C GLN A 78 -27.75 -4.98 -10.45
N GLU A 79 -29.00 -4.55 -10.61
CA GLU A 79 -29.39 -3.52 -11.58
C GLU A 79 -28.80 -2.15 -11.18
N GLU A 80 -28.92 -1.77 -9.90
CA GLU A 80 -28.33 -0.53 -9.39
C GLU A 80 -26.80 -0.54 -9.50
N LEU A 81 -26.15 -1.65 -9.16
CA LEU A 81 -24.70 -1.80 -9.32
C LEU A 81 -24.26 -1.61 -10.77
N THR A 82 -24.97 -2.23 -11.71
CA THR A 82 -24.66 -2.13 -13.13
C THR A 82 -24.84 -0.70 -13.64
N ALA A 83 -25.96 -0.06 -13.29
CA ALA A 83 -26.25 1.32 -13.70
C ALA A 83 -25.20 2.31 -13.17
N VAL A 84 -24.79 2.18 -11.91
CA VAL A 84 -23.77 3.05 -11.31
C VAL A 84 -22.39 2.82 -11.94
N GLN A 85 -22.05 1.56 -12.28
CA GLN A 85 -20.78 1.25 -12.97
C GLN A 85 -20.73 1.84 -14.38
N GLU A 86 -21.83 1.74 -15.13
CA GLU A 86 -21.94 2.33 -16.48
C GLU A 86 -21.82 3.86 -16.43
N GLN A 87 -22.49 4.49 -15.47
CA GLN A 87 -22.39 5.94 -15.26
C GLN A 87 -20.94 6.35 -14.93
N CYS A 88 -20.29 5.66 -13.99
CA CYS A 88 -18.91 5.94 -13.62
C CYS A 88 -17.95 5.76 -14.81
N ALA A 89 -18.11 4.71 -15.60
CA ALA A 89 -17.30 4.49 -16.80
C ALA A 89 -17.50 5.59 -17.86
N ALA A 90 -18.73 6.07 -18.04
CA ALA A 90 -19.04 7.17 -18.95
C ALA A 90 -18.41 8.50 -18.46
N GLU A 91 -18.51 8.80 -17.17
CA GLU A 91 -17.89 9.99 -16.55
C GLU A 91 -16.37 9.95 -16.72
N MET A 92 -15.72 8.82 -16.39
CA MET A 92 -14.27 8.66 -16.55
C MET A 92 -13.80 8.85 -18.01
N LYS A 93 -14.59 8.40 -18.99
CA LYS A 93 -14.28 8.59 -20.41
C LYS A 93 -14.36 10.06 -20.80
N ALA A 94 -15.42 10.76 -20.40
CA ALA A 94 -15.58 12.19 -20.66
C ALA A 94 -14.45 13.01 -20.02
N ASP A 95 -14.04 12.65 -18.80
CA ASP A 95 -12.95 13.31 -18.07
C ASP A 95 -11.59 13.14 -18.75
N GLN A 96 -11.36 12.02 -19.45
CA GLN A 96 -10.16 11.80 -20.25
C GLN A 96 -10.18 12.58 -21.56
N GLU A 97 -11.32 12.61 -22.26
CA GLU A 97 -11.48 13.38 -23.50
C GLU A 97 -11.31 14.89 -23.26
N ALA A 98 -11.75 15.41 -22.11
CA ALA A 98 -11.60 16.82 -21.75
C ALA A 98 -10.16 17.22 -21.37
N LYS A 99 -9.28 16.24 -21.08
CA LYS A 99 -7.86 16.46 -20.72
C LYS A 99 -6.90 16.28 -21.90
N LEU A 100 -7.41 15.87 -23.08
CA LEU A 100 -6.68 15.77 -24.36
C LEU A 100 -6.75 17.09 -25.14
#